data_AF-A0A2W7BAN5-F1
#
_entry.id   AF-A0A2W7BAN5-F1
#
_cell.length_a   1.000
_cell.length_b   1.000
_cell.length_c   1.000
_cell.angle_alpha   90.00
_cell.angle_beta   90.00
_cell.angle_gamma   90.00
#
_symmetry.space_group_name_H-M   'P 1'
#
loop_
_entity.id
_entity.type
_entity.pdbx_description
1 polymer ?
#
loop_
_entity_poly.entity_id
_entity_poly.type
_entity_poly.pdbx_seq_one_letter_code
_entity_poly.pdbx_strand_id
1 'polypeptide(L)'
;MQEQYQNIAIRSLEAARINLESGIHEMAAFCCYHAYESSASALAASLNEPHGKGITHGHKLNVFLKCVKKRTSVVGFRTKVSALNAKFLSLGGSKVPFRDRLLYPEQPTDNSEDVMIPENVITPEQVERLLQNVQEVVDWVGQQIQYQQTP
;
A
#
# COMPACT_ATOMS: atom_id res chain seq x y z
N MET A 1 3.25 16.82 9.91
CA MET A 1 2.35 15.72 9.50
C MET A 1 2.83 14.97 8.25
N GLN A 2 3.00 15.61 7.08
CA GLN A 2 3.43 14.92 5.85
C GLN A 2 4.76 14.15 6.01
N GLU A 3 5.77 14.77 6.62
CA GLU A 3 7.08 14.15 6.87
C GLU A 3 6.99 12.95 7.82
N GLN A 4 6.13 13.02 8.84
CA GLN A 4 5.93 11.92 9.78
C GLN A 4 5.35 10.69 9.08
N TYR A 5 4.36 10.88 8.20
CA TYR A 5 3.83 9.77 7.39
C TYR A 5 4.86 9.23 6.39
N GLN A 6 5.66 10.10 5.77
CA GLN A 6 6.73 9.66 4.89
C GLN A 6 7.77 8.81 5.65
N ASN A 7 8.14 9.21 6.87
CA ASN A 7 9.05 8.43 7.71
C ASN A 7 8.45 7.06 8.11
N ILE A 8 7.14 7.00 8.38
CA ILE A 8 6.45 5.73 8.63
C ILE A 8 6.48 4.86 7.36
N ALA A 9 6.25 5.44 6.17
CA ALA A 9 6.31 4.71 4.91
C ALA A 9 7.67 4.08 4.66
N ILE A 10 8.76 4.83 4.87
CA ILE A 10 10.14 4.36 4.72
C ILE A 10 10.45 3.22 5.70
N ARG A 11 10.08 3.38 6.98
CA ARG A 11 10.27 2.32 7.99
C ARG A 11 9.47 1.06 7.67
N SER A 12 8.28 1.21 7.08
CA SER A 12 7.43 0.09 6.68
C SER A 12 8.01 -0.66 5.49
N LEU A 13 8.63 0.05 4.51
CA LEU A 13 9.39 -0.58 3.44
C LEU A 13 10.58 -1.37 3.97
N GLU A 14 11.30 -0.82 4.94
CA GLU A 14 12.43 -1.50 5.54
C GLU A 14 12.00 -2.78 6.26
N ALA A 15 10.91 -2.70 7.04
CA ALA A 15 10.31 -3.89 7.64
C ALA A 15 9.88 -4.90 6.58
N ALA A 16 9.36 -4.46 5.43
CA ALA A 16 8.98 -5.36 4.33
C ALA A 16 10.19 -6.13 3.78
N ARG A 17 11.35 -5.47 3.60
CA ARG A 17 12.59 -6.13 3.17
C ARG A 17 13.06 -7.18 4.15
N ILE A 18 13.13 -6.83 5.44
CA ILE A 18 13.57 -7.74 6.50
C ILE A 18 12.69 -9.00 6.54
N ASN A 19 11.36 -8.83 6.41
CA ASN A 19 10.44 -9.97 6.39
C ASN A 19 10.60 -10.84 5.13
N LEU A 20 10.83 -10.22 3.96
CA LEU A 20 11.09 -10.95 2.72
C LEU A 20 12.38 -11.78 2.84
N GLU A 21 13.47 -11.18 3.34
CA GLU A 21 14.74 -11.86 3.59
C GLU A 21 14.62 -13.00 4.63
N SER A 22 13.66 -12.88 5.55
CA SER A 22 13.35 -13.90 6.55
C SER A 22 12.38 -14.98 6.05
N GLY A 23 11.91 -14.91 4.80
CA GLY A 23 10.94 -15.85 4.23
C GLY A 23 9.50 -15.70 4.73
N ILE A 24 9.16 -14.58 5.38
CA ILE A 24 7.84 -14.28 5.95
C ILE A 24 7.08 -13.37 4.97
N HIS A 25 6.57 -13.98 3.89
CA HIS A 25 6.08 -13.27 2.71
C HIS A 25 4.80 -12.45 2.95
N GLU A 26 3.87 -12.99 3.73
CA GLU A 26 2.62 -12.34 4.10
C GLU A 26 2.87 -11.10 4.95
N MET A 27 3.82 -11.18 5.90
CA MET A 27 4.23 -10.03 6.70
C MET A 27 4.97 -8.98 5.86
N ALA A 28 5.80 -9.40 4.92
CA ALA A 28 6.45 -8.51 3.96
C ALA A 28 5.40 -7.76 3.10
N ALA A 29 4.39 -8.47 2.60
CA ALA A 29 3.28 -7.88 1.85
C ALA A 29 2.44 -6.92 2.71
N PHE A 30 2.22 -7.25 3.98
CA PHE A 30 1.50 -6.41 4.93
C PHE A 30 2.26 -5.11 5.21
N CYS A 31 3.59 -5.20 5.37
CA CYS A 31 4.46 -4.04 5.50
C CYS A 31 4.46 -3.17 4.22
N CYS A 32 4.43 -3.78 3.03
CA CYS A 32 4.23 -3.06 1.77
C CYS A 32 2.89 -2.31 1.71
N TYR A 33 1.80 -2.93 2.18
CA TYR A 33 0.50 -2.24 2.30
C TYR A 33 0.62 -1.01 3.22
N HIS A 34 1.25 -1.15 4.39
CA HIS A 34 1.44 -0.04 5.33
C HIS A 34 2.32 1.08 4.79
N ALA A 35 3.37 0.74 4.04
CA ALA A 35 4.19 1.73 3.35
C ALA A 35 3.39 2.54 2.33
N TYR A 36 2.57 1.85 1.53
CA TYR A 36 1.71 2.47 0.54
C TYR A 36 0.64 3.37 1.18
N GLU A 37 -0.06 2.89 2.22
CA GLU A 37 -1.08 3.67 2.94
C GLU A 37 -0.47 4.90 3.65
N SER A 38 0.71 4.76 4.22
CA SER A 38 1.41 5.87 4.86
C SER A 38 1.85 6.91 3.83
N SER A 39 2.34 6.48 2.66
CA SER A 39 2.65 7.38 1.54
C SER A 39 1.41 8.11 1.01
N ALA A 40 0.27 7.40 0.93
CA ALA A 40 -1.02 8.00 0.61
C ALA A 40 -1.38 9.12 1.59
N SER A 41 -1.22 8.86 2.89
CA SER A 41 -1.49 9.83 3.96
C SER A 41 -0.50 11.01 3.93
N ALA A 42 0.76 10.76 3.59
CA ALA A 42 1.79 11.79 3.42
C ALA A 42 1.41 12.76 2.29
N LEU A 43 1.04 12.22 1.12
CA LEU A 43 0.65 13.05 -0.01
C LEU A 43 -0.65 13.80 0.24
N ALA A 44 -1.64 13.16 0.87
CA ALA A 44 -2.89 13.80 1.25
C ALA A 44 -2.65 14.99 2.20
N ALA A 45 -1.79 14.80 3.22
CA ALA A 45 -1.39 15.88 4.12
C ALA A 45 -0.72 17.05 3.37
N SER A 46 0.14 16.78 2.39
CA SER A 46 0.80 17.83 1.58
C SER A 46 -0.15 18.67 0.72
N LEU A 47 -1.36 18.16 0.50
CA LEU A 47 -2.39 18.78 -0.33
C LEU A 47 -3.58 19.27 0.50
N ASN A 48 -3.48 19.27 1.83
CA ASN A 48 -4.58 19.58 2.75
C ASN A 48 -5.84 18.74 2.49
N GLU A 49 -5.67 17.49 2.05
CA GLU A 49 -6.74 16.51 1.87
C GLU A 49 -6.93 15.69 3.15
N PRO A 50 -8.11 15.08 3.37
CA PRO A 50 -8.38 14.25 4.55
C PRO A 50 -7.35 13.13 4.74
N HIS A 51 -6.76 13.05 5.94
CA HIS A 51 -5.80 12.00 6.32
C HIS A 51 -5.90 11.65 7.83
N GLY A 52 -5.27 10.53 8.23
CA GLY A 52 -5.07 10.17 9.64
C GLY A 52 -5.99 9.09 10.22
N LYS A 53 -5.98 8.97 11.56
CA LYS A 53 -6.55 7.83 12.32
C LYS A 53 -8.07 7.71 12.19
N GLY A 54 -8.79 8.82 12.02
CA GLY A 54 -10.25 8.84 11.87
C GLY A 54 -10.75 8.45 10.49
N ILE A 55 -9.84 8.12 9.56
CA ILE A 55 -10.17 7.85 8.16
C ILE A 55 -9.98 6.36 7.89
N THR A 56 -10.98 5.75 7.26
CA THR A 56 -10.91 4.34 6.88
C THR A 56 -9.79 4.09 5.87
N HIS A 57 -9.23 2.89 5.92
CA HIS A 57 -8.21 2.42 4.98
C HIS A 57 -8.60 2.69 3.52
N GLY A 58 -9.81 2.26 3.13
CA GLY A 58 -10.31 2.46 1.77
C GLY A 58 -10.45 3.94 1.38
N HIS A 59 -10.84 4.81 2.31
CA HIS A 59 -10.92 6.24 2.03
C HIS A 59 -9.54 6.86 1.79
N LYS A 60 -8.52 6.52 2.59
CA LYS A 60 -7.15 7.01 2.36
C LYS A 60 -6.63 6.63 0.97
N LEU A 61 -6.88 5.40 0.54
CA LEU A 61 -6.50 4.90 -0.78
C LEU A 61 -7.25 5.62 -1.91
N ASN A 62 -8.52 5.95 -1.71
CA ASN A 62 -9.29 6.73 -2.70
C ASN A 62 -8.82 8.20 -2.78
N VAL A 63 -8.54 8.83 -1.63
CA VAL A 63 -7.94 10.16 -1.57
C VAL A 63 -6.59 10.16 -2.28
N PHE A 64 -5.79 9.10 -2.13
CA PHE A 64 -4.50 9.01 -2.80
C PHE A 64 -4.60 9.07 -4.33
N LEU A 65 -5.57 8.37 -4.94
CA LEU A 65 -5.80 8.45 -6.38
C LEU A 65 -6.13 9.87 -6.84
N LYS A 66 -6.93 10.60 -6.06
CA LYS A 66 -7.24 12.02 -6.32
C LYS A 66 -5.99 12.88 -6.23
N CYS A 67 -5.18 12.69 -5.18
CA CYS A 67 -3.92 13.42 -4.98
C CYS A 67 -2.91 13.18 -6.10
N VAL A 68 -2.72 11.93 -6.52
CA VAL A 68 -1.81 11.57 -7.63
C VAL A 68 -2.26 12.22 -8.94
N LYS A 69 -3.57 12.19 -9.24
CA LYS A 69 -4.10 12.88 -10.43
C LYS A 69 -3.84 14.39 -10.40
N LYS A 70 -3.88 15.03 -9.23
CA LYS A 70 -3.56 16.46 -9.07
C LYS A 70 -2.07 16.77 -9.27
N ARG A 71 -1.17 15.86 -8.88
CA ARG A 71 0.29 16.10 -8.85
C ARG A 71 1.02 15.78 -10.14
N THR A 72 0.56 14.79 -10.89
CA THR A 72 1.25 14.36 -12.11
C THR A 72 0.26 14.02 -13.20
N SER A 73 0.61 14.33 -14.45
CA SER A 73 -0.10 13.92 -15.67
C SER A 73 0.44 12.64 -16.30
N VAL A 74 1.54 12.08 -15.77
CA VAL A 74 2.21 10.90 -16.33
C VAL A 74 1.30 9.68 -16.23
N VAL A 75 0.78 9.26 -17.39
CA VAL A 75 -0.22 8.17 -17.49
C VAL A 75 0.30 6.87 -16.89
N GLY A 76 1.54 6.48 -17.22
CA GLY A 76 2.14 5.23 -16.72
C GLY A 76 2.16 5.15 -15.19
N PHE A 77 2.53 6.25 -14.52
CA PHE A 77 2.55 6.31 -13.05
C PHE A 77 1.13 6.26 -12.46
N ARG A 78 0.18 7.01 -13.04
CA ARG A 78 -1.24 6.96 -12.63
C ARG A 78 -1.82 5.55 -12.74
N THR A 79 -1.49 4.84 -13.82
CA THR A 79 -1.91 3.45 -14.04
C THR A 79 -1.30 2.53 -12.99
N LYS A 80 -0.01 2.68 -12.69
CA LYS A 80 0.68 1.91 -11.63
C LYS A 80 0.01 2.10 -10.27
N VAL A 81 -0.19 3.35 -9.84
CA VAL A 81 -0.88 3.66 -8.58
C VAL A 81 -2.30 3.09 -8.60
N SER A 82 -3.04 3.23 -9.70
CA SER A 82 -4.40 2.67 -9.81
C SER A 82 -4.41 1.15 -9.69
N ALA A 83 -3.45 0.44 -10.27
CA ALA A 83 -3.31 -1.00 -10.16
C ALA A 83 -2.94 -1.45 -8.73
N LEU A 84 -2.03 -0.75 -8.07
CA LEU A 84 -1.71 -1.00 -6.65
C LEU A 84 -2.91 -0.72 -5.75
N ASN A 85 -3.61 0.39 -5.97
CA ASN A 85 -4.82 0.74 -5.22
C ASN A 85 -5.88 -0.32 -5.42
N ALA A 86 -6.10 -0.75 -6.66
CA ALA A 86 -7.01 -1.85 -6.97
C ALA A 86 -6.57 -3.12 -6.27
N LYS A 87 -5.29 -3.50 -6.23
CA LYS A 87 -4.82 -4.67 -5.46
C LYS A 87 -5.08 -4.55 -3.96
N PHE A 88 -4.75 -3.41 -3.35
CA PHE A 88 -4.93 -3.21 -1.90
C PHE A 88 -6.40 -3.01 -1.50
N LEU A 89 -7.22 -2.50 -2.41
CA LEU A 89 -8.67 -2.43 -2.27
C LEU A 89 -9.38 -3.73 -2.71
N SER A 90 -8.75 -4.55 -3.55
CA SER A 90 -9.37 -5.71 -4.23
C SER A 90 -9.99 -6.60 -3.16
N LEU A 91 -11.31 -6.83 -3.13
CA LEU A 91 -12.37 -6.66 -4.17
C LEU A 91 -12.13 -7.46 -5.45
N GLY A 92 -11.17 -8.40 -5.44
CA GLY A 92 -10.77 -9.26 -6.57
C GLY A 92 -11.38 -10.66 -6.45
N GLY A 93 -12.70 -10.74 -6.50
CA GLY A 93 -13.45 -12.00 -6.36
C GLY A 93 -13.64 -12.48 -4.91
N SER A 94 -12.74 -12.14 -3.99
CA SER A 94 -12.95 -12.33 -2.55
C SER A 94 -13.68 -11.12 -1.94
N LYS A 95 -14.60 -11.38 -1.01
CA LYS A 95 -15.29 -10.35 -0.20
C LYS A 95 -14.37 -9.71 0.85
N VAL A 96 -13.18 -10.28 1.06
CA VAL A 96 -12.25 -9.85 2.11
C VAL A 96 -11.12 -8.99 1.51
N PRO A 97 -10.82 -7.81 2.11
CA PRO A 97 -9.72 -6.96 1.66
C PRO A 97 -8.37 -7.69 1.67
N PHE A 98 -7.51 -7.40 0.69
CA PHE A 98 -6.16 -8.01 0.61
C PHE A 98 -5.36 -7.86 1.91
N ARG A 99 -5.48 -6.74 2.62
CA ARG A 99 -4.87 -6.54 3.94
C ARG A 99 -5.27 -7.63 4.94
N ASP A 100 -6.55 -7.95 5.00
CA ASP A 100 -7.08 -8.84 6.03
C ASP A 100 -6.72 -10.30 5.72
N ARG A 101 -6.60 -10.65 4.43
CA ARG A 101 -6.04 -11.94 3.95
C ARG A 101 -4.63 -12.21 4.47
N LEU A 102 -3.84 -11.16 4.66
CA LEU A 102 -2.45 -11.28 5.14
C LEU A 102 -2.36 -11.42 6.67
N LEU A 103 -3.48 -11.27 7.39
CA LEU A 103 -3.51 -11.28 8.84
C LEU A 103 -4.32 -12.44 9.42
N TYR A 104 -5.36 -12.86 8.70
CA TYR A 104 -6.33 -13.81 9.22
C TYR A 104 -6.56 -14.95 8.24
N PRO A 105 -6.71 -16.20 8.72
CA PRO A 105 -7.20 -17.29 7.90
C PRO A 105 -8.59 -16.98 7.33
N GLU A 106 -8.85 -17.45 6.11
CA GLU A 106 -10.13 -17.28 5.43
C GLU A 106 -10.76 -18.64 5.12
N GLN A 107 -12.03 -18.79 5.49
CA GLN A 107 -12.84 -19.89 5.00
C GLN A 107 -13.35 -19.55 3.59
N PRO A 108 -13.14 -20.45 2.60
CA PRO A 108 -13.73 -20.30 1.29
C PRO A 108 -15.25 -20.27 1.38
N THR A 109 -15.90 -19.52 0.50
CA THR A 109 -17.36 -19.37 0.49
C THR A 109 -18.10 -20.62 0.00
N ASP A 110 -17.39 -21.61 -0.55
CA ASP A 110 -17.98 -22.65 -1.40
C ASP A 110 -17.99 -24.04 -0.73
N ASN A 111 -18.07 -24.11 0.61
CA ASN A 111 -18.04 -25.35 1.39
C ASN A 111 -16.77 -26.22 1.20
N SER A 112 -15.67 -25.68 0.66
CA SER A 112 -14.39 -26.40 0.63
C SER A 112 -13.73 -26.36 2.01
N GLU A 113 -13.15 -27.48 2.43
CA GLU A 113 -12.42 -27.59 3.71
C GLU A 113 -11.07 -26.85 3.70
N ASP A 114 -10.63 -26.37 2.54
CA ASP A 114 -9.33 -25.71 2.35
C ASP A 114 -9.31 -24.29 2.94
N VAL A 115 -8.93 -24.18 4.22
CA VAL A 115 -8.69 -22.88 4.86
C VAL A 115 -7.51 -22.18 4.20
N MET A 116 -7.75 -20.99 3.65
CA MET A 116 -6.68 -20.13 3.15
C MET A 116 -5.98 -19.46 4.33
N ILE A 117 -4.77 -19.90 4.65
CA ILE A 117 -3.93 -19.27 5.67
C ILE A 117 -3.06 -18.15 5.07
N PRO A 118 -2.74 -17.09 5.83
CA PRO A 118 -1.95 -15.95 5.34
C PRO A 118 -0.66 -16.31 4.60
N GLU A 119 0.09 -17.30 5.10
CA GLU A 119 1.35 -17.78 4.53
C GLU A 119 1.23 -18.24 3.07
N ASN A 120 0.03 -18.70 2.66
CA ASN A 120 -0.23 -19.20 1.31
C ASN A 120 -0.89 -18.16 0.40
N VAL A 121 -1.18 -16.95 0.90
CA VAL A 121 -1.91 -15.91 0.15
C VAL A 121 -1.03 -15.26 -0.92
N ILE A 122 0.28 -15.22 -0.71
CA ILE A 122 1.21 -14.52 -1.60
C ILE A 122 2.54 -15.27 -1.73
N THR A 123 3.02 -15.37 -2.97
CA THR A 123 4.31 -15.99 -3.31
C THR A 123 5.48 -15.01 -3.13
N PRO A 124 6.71 -15.49 -2.94
CA PRO A 124 7.90 -14.64 -2.84
C PRO A 124 8.03 -13.67 -4.03
N GLU A 125 7.85 -14.15 -5.26
CA GLU A 125 7.99 -13.35 -6.48
C GLU A 125 6.87 -12.29 -6.61
N GLN A 126 5.71 -12.54 -6.01
CA GLN A 126 4.65 -11.54 -5.91
C GLN A 126 4.99 -10.46 -4.87
N VAL A 127 5.62 -10.84 -3.75
CA VAL A 127 6.09 -9.89 -2.73
C VAL A 127 7.21 -9.01 -3.27
N GLU A 128 8.21 -9.58 -3.94
CA GLU A 128 9.32 -8.83 -4.55
C GLU A 128 8.81 -7.75 -5.51
N ARG A 129 7.90 -8.14 -6.43
CA ARG A 129 7.27 -7.19 -7.35
C ARG A 129 6.42 -6.15 -6.63
N LEU A 130 5.74 -6.54 -5.54
CA LEU A 130 4.98 -5.59 -4.73
C LEU A 130 5.89 -4.57 -4.05
N LEU A 131 7.00 -5.04 -3.47
CA LEU A 131 8.00 -4.21 -2.79
C LEU A 131 8.62 -3.20 -3.75
N GLN A 132 9.05 -3.63 -4.94
CA GLN A 132 9.58 -2.74 -5.98
C GLN A 132 8.56 -1.66 -6.37
N ASN A 133 7.32 -2.06 -6.67
CA ASN A 133 6.28 -1.11 -7.08
C ASN A 133 5.91 -0.11 -5.96
N VAL A 134 5.86 -0.56 -4.71
CA VAL A 134 5.57 0.31 -3.56
C VAL A 134 6.75 1.24 -3.29
N GLN A 135 8.00 0.76 -3.40
CA GLN A 135 9.20 1.58 -3.26
C GLN A 135 9.19 2.76 -4.21
N GLU A 136 8.92 2.52 -5.50
CA GLU A 136 8.82 3.60 -6.49
C GLU A 136 7.76 4.65 -6.13
N VAL A 137 6.63 4.21 -5.56
CA VAL A 137 5.57 5.14 -5.12
C VAL A 137 6.02 5.95 -3.91
N VAL A 138 6.66 5.33 -2.92
CA VAL A 138 7.16 6.02 -1.73
C VAL A 138 8.22 7.06 -2.11
N ASP A 139 9.15 6.71 -2.99
CA ASP A 139 10.19 7.62 -3.47
C ASP A 139 9.59 8.79 -4.23
N TRP A 140 8.64 8.52 -5.13
CA TRP A 140 7.95 9.56 -5.87
C TRP A 140 7.20 10.52 -4.93
N VAL A 141 6.47 10.01 -3.93
CA VAL A 141 5.78 10.86 -2.93
C VAL A 141 6.79 11.70 -2.14
N GLY A 142 7.92 11.11 -1.74
CA GLY A 142 9.00 11.82 -1.05
C GLY A 142 9.50 13.02 -1.86
N GLN A 143 9.73 12.83 -3.16
CA GLN A 143 10.11 13.91 -4.07
C GLN A 143 9.02 14.99 -4.15
N GLN A 144 7.74 14.61 -4.28
CA GLN A 144 6.64 15.58 -4.35
C GLN A 144 6.53 16.45 -3.10
N ILE A 145 6.84 15.90 -1.93
CA ILE A 145 6.82 16.62 -0.65
C ILE A 145 8.00 17.59 -0.56
N GLN A 146 9.21 17.17 -0.97
CA GLN A 146 10.40 18.01 -0.93
C GLN A 146 10.32 19.21 -1.90
N TYR A 147 9.76 19.02 -3.10
CA TYR A 147 9.60 20.12 -4.07
C TYR A 147 8.76 21.28 -3.56
N GLN A 148 7.87 21.08 -2.59
CA GLN A 148 7.05 22.16 -2.01
C GLN A 148 7.79 23.00 -0.96
N GLN A 149 8.95 22.55 -0.50
CA GLN A 149 9.73 23.22 0.53
C GLN A 149 10.84 24.12 -0.04
N THR A 150 10.99 24.16 -1.38
CA THR A 150 11.97 25.04 -2.04
C THR A 150 11.27 26.37 -2.39
N PRO A 151 11.75 27.52 -1.88
CA PRO A 151 11.11 28.83 -2.05
C PRO A 151 11.11 29.35 -3.49
#